data_AF-A0A0F9DHV6-F1
#
_entry.id   AF-A0A0F9DHV6-F1
#
_cell.length_a   1.000
_cell.length_b   1.000
_cell.length_c   1.000
_cell.angle_alpha   90.00
_cell.angle_beta   90.00
_cell.angle_gamma   90.00
#
_symmetry.space_group_name_H-M   'P 1'
#
loop_
_entity.id
_entity.type
_entity.pdbx_description
1 polymer ?
#
loop_
_entity_poly.entity_id
_entity_poly.type
_entity_poly.pdbx_seq_one_letter_code
_entity_poly.pdbx_strand_id
1 'polypeptide(L)'
;MASFYDRRVPSSLIKRKDDFIRVSHLKKGMTVLIFCCGTGLELEEVIKKIGSEGRVIGIDLSEEMLKKAEERIKDKGWKNVVLIKADVTTFDWRDYL
;
A
#
# COMPACT_ATOMS: atom_id res chain seq x y z
N MET A 1 7.90 -16.41 1.65
CA MET A 1 7.28 -16.23 0.30
C MET A 1 7.49 -14.81 -0.26
N ALA A 2 7.60 -13.79 0.59
CA ALA A 2 7.69 -12.38 0.19
C ALA A 2 8.89 -12.05 -0.73
N SER A 3 10.06 -12.67 -0.52
CA SER A 3 11.30 -12.39 -1.27
C SER A 3 11.24 -12.64 -2.78
N PHE A 4 10.29 -13.48 -3.24
CA PHE A 4 10.09 -13.76 -4.66
C PHE A 4 8.76 -13.21 -5.19
N TYR A 5 7.92 -12.64 -4.32
CA TYR A 5 6.58 -12.20 -4.70
C TYR A 5 6.65 -11.16 -5.83
N ASP A 6 7.39 -10.08 -5.61
CA ASP A 6 7.56 -8.99 -6.59
C ASP A 6 8.17 -9.47 -7.92
N ARG A 7 8.95 -10.56 -7.90
CA ARG A 7 9.53 -11.17 -9.12
C ARG A 7 8.55 -12.07 -9.86
N ARG A 8 7.55 -12.61 -9.16
CA ARG A 8 6.57 -13.56 -9.70
C ARG A 8 5.28 -12.89 -10.13
N VAL A 9 4.94 -11.74 -9.56
CA VAL A 9 3.77 -10.97 -10.00
C VAL A 9 4.03 -10.52 -11.45
N PRO A 10 3.13 -10.86 -12.40
CA PRO A 10 3.27 -10.41 -13.77
C PRO A 10 3.28 -8.88 -13.85
N SER A 11 4.21 -8.31 -14.61
CA SER A 11 4.29 -6.85 -14.82
C SER A 11 3.00 -6.26 -15.39
N SER A 12 2.25 -7.04 -16.17
CA SER A 12 0.93 -6.66 -16.68
C SER A 12 -0.10 -6.45 -15.56
N LEU A 13 -0.03 -7.22 -14.46
CA LEU A 13 -0.92 -7.07 -13.32
C LEU A 13 -0.56 -5.82 -12.51
N ILE A 14 0.73 -5.58 -12.30
CA ILE A 14 1.22 -4.34 -11.65
C ILE A 14 0.76 -3.12 -12.45
N LYS A 15 0.99 -3.13 -13.77
CA LYS A 15 0.56 -2.05 -14.66
C LYS A 15 -0.95 -1.79 -14.58
N ARG A 16 -1.77 -2.85 -14.57
CA ARG A 16 -3.23 -2.71 -14.42
C ARG A 16 -3.61 -2.06 -13.10
N LYS A 17 -3.01 -2.48 -11.97
CA LYS A 17 -3.25 -1.84 -10.66
C LYS A 17 -2.92 -0.35 -10.70
N ASP A 18 -1.78 -0.01 -11.28
CA ASP A 18 -1.33 1.37 -11.41
C ASP A 18 -2.28 2.19 -12.31
N ASP A 19 -2.74 1.62 -13.44
CA ASP A 19 -3.73 2.26 -14.32
C ASP A 19 -5.04 2.56 -13.57
N PHE A 20 -5.53 1.61 -12.76
CA PHE A 20 -6.71 1.81 -11.91
C PHE A 20 -6.50 2.94 -10.88
N ILE A 21 -5.34 2.97 -10.21
CA ILE A 21 -5.01 4.04 -9.26
C ILE A 21 -4.95 5.39 -9.98
N ARG A 22 -4.35 5.44 -11.17
CA ARG A 22 -4.27 6.68 -11.97
C ARG A 22 -5.65 7.23 -12.32
N VAL A 23 -6.61 6.41 -12.74
CA VAL A 23 -7.97 6.87 -13.08
C VAL A 23 -8.90 7.04 -11.88
N SER A 24 -8.48 6.62 -10.68
CA SER A 24 -9.27 6.80 -9.46
C SER A 24 -9.46 8.27 -9.08
N HIS A 25 -10.50 8.53 -8.29
CA HIS A 25 -10.81 9.85 -7.73
C HIS A 25 -9.97 10.23 -6.50
N LEU A 26 -8.84 9.57 -6.23
CA LEU A 26 -7.93 9.97 -5.16
C LEU A 26 -7.43 11.39 -5.41
N LYS A 27 -7.48 12.22 -4.36
CA LYS A 27 -7.07 13.63 -4.37
C LYS A 27 -5.98 13.87 -3.33
N LYS A 28 -5.27 14.99 -3.51
CA LYS A 28 -4.30 15.49 -2.54
C LYS A 28 -4.94 15.57 -1.14
N GLY A 29 -4.20 15.15 -0.11
CA GLY A 29 -4.62 15.21 1.28
C GLY A 29 -5.53 14.07 1.74
N MET A 30 -5.95 13.16 0.86
CA MET A 30 -6.80 12.04 1.27
C MET A 30 -6.06 11.00 2.13
N THR A 31 -6.80 10.38 3.05
CA THR A 31 -6.40 9.14 3.72
C THR A 31 -6.86 7.95 2.89
N VAL A 32 -5.97 7.00 2.61
CA VAL A 32 -6.22 5.82 1.78
C VAL A 32 -5.93 4.57 2.58
N LEU A 33 -6.93 3.70 2.69
CA LEU A 33 -6.80 2.37 3.27
C LEU A 33 -6.58 1.34 2.16
N ILE A 34 -5.54 0.52 2.29
CA ILE A 34 -5.21 -0.56 1.34
C ILE A 34 -5.27 -1.88 2.09
N PHE A 35 -6.28 -2.69 1.76
CA PHE A 35 -6.38 -4.06 2.25
C PHE A 35 -5.49 -5.00 1.44
N CYS A 36 -4.83 -5.93 2.13
CA CYS A 36 -3.88 -6.87 1.54
C CYS A 36 -2.75 -6.16 0.79
N CYS A 37 -2.12 -5.16 1.44
CA CYS A 37 -1.14 -4.29 0.79
C CYS A 37 0.17 -4.99 0.39
N GLY A 38 0.39 -6.22 0.84
CA GLY A 38 1.53 -7.06 0.48
C GLY A 38 2.85 -6.35 0.71
N THR A 39 3.74 -6.41 -0.29
CA THR A 39 5.06 -5.75 -0.29
C THR A 39 5.01 -4.26 -0.61
N GLY A 40 3.81 -3.67 -0.75
CA GLY A 40 3.60 -2.24 -0.98
C GLY A 40 3.85 -1.78 -2.42
N LEU A 41 3.58 -2.63 -3.42
CA LEU A 41 3.79 -2.30 -4.85
C LEU A 41 3.00 -1.07 -5.29
N GLU A 42 1.73 -0.96 -4.87
CA GLU A 42 0.82 0.14 -5.18
C GLU A 42 1.09 1.45 -4.43
N LEU A 43 1.91 1.43 -3.36
CA LEU A 43 2.12 2.60 -2.51
C LEU A 43 2.63 3.81 -3.30
N GLU A 44 3.50 3.57 -4.29
CA GLU A 44 4.11 4.66 -5.05
C GLU A 44 3.07 5.47 -5.84
N GLU A 45 2.17 4.81 -6.57
CA GLU A 45 1.15 5.51 -7.35
C GLU A 45 0.09 6.17 -6.46
N VAL A 46 -0.25 5.57 -5.32
CA VAL A 46 -1.17 6.17 -4.34
C VAL A 46 -0.55 7.44 -3.74
N ILE A 47 0.70 7.37 -3.28
CA ILE A 47 1.41 8.50 -2.65
C ILE A 47 1.59 9.65 -3.66
N LYS A 48 1.91 9.35 -4.93
CA LYS A 48 1.96 10.36 -6.00
C LYS A 48 0.65 11.14 -6.13
N LYS A 49 -0.51 10.49 -5.97
CA LYS A 49 -1.82 11.15 -6.09
C LYS A 49 -2.24 11.93 -4.85
N ILE A 50 -2.01 11.38 -3.66
CA ILE A 50 -2.46 12.03 -2.41
C ILE A 50 -1.46 13.05 -1.86
N GLY A 51 -0.20 13.01 -2.31
CA GLY A 51 0.87 13.89 -1.86
C GLY A 51 1.28 13.65 -0.40
N SER A 52 2.24 14.44 0.09
CA SER A 52 2.77 14.34 1.45
C SER A 52 1.77 14.74 2.54
N GLU A 53 0.73 15.50 2.18
CA GLU A 53 -0.37 15.90 3.08
C GLU A 53 -1.40 14.76 3.27
N GLY A 54 -1.45 13.80 2.35
CA GLY A 54 -2.28 12.61 2.49
C GLY A 54 -1.67 11.56 3.40
N ARG A 55 -2.39 10.47 3.65
CA ARG A 55 -1.92 9.34 4.47
C ARG A 55 -2.29 8.01 3.82
N VAL A 56 -1.40 7.02 3.90
CA VAL A 56 -1.71 5.63 3.53
C VAL A 56 -1.71 4.76 4.77
N ILE A 57 -2.71 3.89 4.89
CA ILE A 57 -2.78 2.83 5.89
C ILE A 57 -2.81 1.50 5.12
N GLY A 58 -1.74 0.72 5.22
CA GLY A 58 -1.63 -0.59 4.60
C GLY A 58 -1.90 -1.70 5.61
N ILE A 59 -2.88 -2.57 5.30
CA ILE A 59 -3.22 -3.73 6.13
C ILE A 59 -2.79 -5.00 5.40
N ASP A 60 -2.08 -5.89 6.08
CA ASP A 60 -1.81 -7.23 5.56
C ASP A 60 -1.72 -8.24 6.70
N LEU A 61 -2.12 -9.49 6.45
CA LEU A 61 -2.02 -10.56 7.44
C LEU A 61 -0.56 -11.05 7.59
N SER A 62 0.22 -10.95 6.50
CA SER A 62 1.56 -11.50 6.42
C SER A 62 2.62 -10.54 6.94
N GLU A 63 3.24 -10.90 8.06
CA GLU A 63 4.36 -10.14 8.61
C GLU A 63 5.58 -10.09 7.67
N GLU A 64 5.84 -11.15 6.90
CA GLU A 64 6.92 -11.14 5.90
C GLU A 64 6.67 -10.11 4.79
N MET A 65 5.42 -9.95 4.37
CA MET A 65 5.05 -8.96 3.35
C MET A 65 5.19 -7.55 3.90
N LEU A 66 4.71 -7.32 5.12
CA LEU A 66 4.83 -6.01 5.79
C LEU A 66 6.29 -5.60 6.01
N LYS A 67 7.18 -6.53 6.35
CA LYS A 67 8.62 -6.25 6.44
C LYS A 67 9.19 -5.74 5.10
N LYS A 68 8.75 -6.32 3.98
CA LYS A 68 9.16 -5.85 2.64
C LYS A 68 8.55 -4.49 2.29
N ALA A 69 7.30 -4.25 2.68
CA ALA A 69 6.68 -2.94 2.52
C ALA A 69 7.40 -1.86 3.36
N GLU A 70 7.82 -2.20 4.59
CA GLU A 70 8.58 -1.30 5.47
C GLU A 70 9.95 -0.95 4.88
N GLU A 71 10.69 -1.94 4.36
CA GLU A 71 11.94 -1.70 3.62
C GLU A 71 11.70 -0.72 2.46
N ARG A 72 10.66 -0.95 1.65
CA ARG A 72 10.30 -0.07 0.52
C ARG A 72 9.95 1.36 0.98
N ILE A 73 9.17 1.50 2.06
CA ILE A 73 8.81 2.79 2.64
C ILE A 73 10.07 3.55 3.07
N LYS A 74 11.00 2.85 3.74
CA LYS A 74 12.27 3.42 4.18
C LYS A 74 13.13 3.86 3.00
N ASP A 75 13.29 3.02 1.99
CA ASP A 75 14.10 3.29 0.80
C ASP A 75 13.56 4.49 -0.01
N LYS A 76 12.23 4.62 -0.09
CA LYS A 76 11.56 5.73 -0.78
C LYS A 76 11.43 6.99 0.10
N GLY A 77 11.73 6.89 1.39
CA GLY A 77 11.68 8.00 2.34
C GLY A 77 10.26 8.48 2.68
N TRP A 78 9.23 7.69 2.43
CA TRP A 78 7.85 8.08 2.71
C TRP A 78 7.61 8.17 4.23
N LYS A 79 6.99 9.27 4.67
CA LYS A 79 6.72 9.55 6.10
C LYS A 79 5.26 9.44 6.47
N ASN A 80 4.38 9.30 5.47
CA ASN A 80 2.94 9.33 5.61
C ASN A 80 2.29 7.96 5.31
N VAL A 81 3.00 6.87 5.63
CA VAL A 81 2.52 5.49 5.48
C VAL A 81 2.57 4.78 6.83
N VAL A 82 1.48 4.14 7.21
CA VAL A 82 1.37 3.28 8.39
C VAL A 82 1.05 1.86 7.92
N LEU A 83 1.72 0.87 8.48
CA LEU A 83 1.49 -0.55 8.20
C LEU A 83 0.92 -1.24 9.44
N ILE A 84 -0.11 -2.06 9.25
CA ILE A 84 -0.79 -2.78 10.32
C ILE A 84 -0.91 -4.25 9.95
N LYS A 85 -0.44 -5.11 10.85
CA LYS A 85 -0.65 -6.56 10.75
C LYS A 85 -2.02 -6.91 11.30
N ALA A 86 -2.97 -7.26 10.45
CA ALA A 86 -4.30 -7.66 10.86
C ALA A 86 -4.97 -8.58 9.84
N ASP A 87 -5.95 -9.36 10.31
CA ASP A 87 -6.89 -10.07 9.45
C ASP A 87 -7.96 -9.09 8.97
N VAL A 88 -7.96 -8.80 7.67
CA VAL A 88 -8.90 -7.84 7.04
C VAL A 88 -10.37 -8.25 7.18
N THR A 89 -10.66 -9.53 7.45
CA THR A 89 -12.04 -10.02 7.65
C THR A 89 -12.61 -9.66 9.02
N THR A 90 -11.75 -9.31 9.98
CA THR A 90 -12.14 -8.92 11.36
C THR A 90 -11.65 -7.52 11.74
N PHE A 91 -10.88 -6.87 10.88
CA PHE A 91 -10.33 -5.53 11.12
C PHE A 91 -11.43 -4.45 11.05
N ASP A 92 -11.60 -3.68 12.13
CA ASP A 92 -12.43 -2.48 12.11
C ASP A 92 -11.63 -1.27 11.63
N TRP A 93 -11.93 -0.82 10.41
CA TRP A 93 -11.24 0.29 9.78
C TRP A 93 -11.70 1.66 10.29
N ARG A 94 -12.82 1.74 11.02
CA ARG A 94 -13.39 3.00 11.49
C ARG A 94 -12.52 3.71 12.53
N ASP A 95 -11.66 2.96 13.22
CA ASP A 95 -10.71 3.54 14.18
C ASP A 95 -9.57 4.34 13.52
N TYR A 96 -9.49 4.32 12.18
CA TYR A 96 -8.36 4.84 11.42
C TYR A 96 -8.72 5.92 10.39
N LEU A 97 -9.99 6.35 10.33
CA LEU A 97 -10.49 7.44 9.46
C LEU A 97 -11.11 8.56 10.30
#